data_AF-A0A1S2EWE2-F1
#
_entry.id   AF-A0A1S2EWE2-F1
#
_cell.length_a   1.000
_cell.length_b   1.000
_cell.length_c   1.000
_cell.angle_alpha   90.00
_cell.angle_beta   90.00
_cell.angle_gamma   90.00
#
_symmetry.space_group_name_H-M   'P 1'
#
loop_
_entity.id
_entity.type
_entity.pdbx_description
1 polymer ?
#
loop_
_entity_poly.entity_id
_entity_poly.type
_entity_poly.pdbx_seq_one_letter_code
_entity_poly.pdbx_strand_id
1 'polypeptide(L)'
;MSIWVSRNDEGSLYVRFKYDEQMVMKIREIPGRKWVRDKKVWMIPFTIESIQQLHTLFEGTKIHVDSMLMKECSLYNNEVNMQDHIPIYSWNESLKSSFVHALQLRGYSKKTIKAYCSQVHRFHAFVQQQNNGMGHEKMIQSYSLHLLHRKCSHSYVNQALSAIKFYAQKVLLLEETVSYVRPKKENYG
;
A
#
# COMPACT_ATOMS: atom_id res chain seq x y z
N MET A 1 5.32 -23.65 -13.61
CA MET A 1 5.70 -24.05 -12.24
C MET A 1 5.05 -23.11 -11.24
N SER A 2 4.80 -23.56 -10.01
CA SER A 2 4.11 -22.76 -9.00
C SER A 2 4.74 -22.91 -7.62
N ILE A 3 4.78 -21.82 -6.87
CA ILE A 3 5.19 -21.80 -5.46
C ILE A 3 4.08 -21.22 -4.60
N TRP A 4 4.01 -21.64 -3.34
CA TRP A 4 3.06 -21.17 -2.34
C TRP A 4 3.81 -20.52 -1.20
N VAL A 5 3.45 -19.28 -0.87
CA VAL A 5 4.05 -18.48 0.17
C VAL A 5 3.01 -18.19 1.25
N SER A 6 3.36 -18.47 2.50
CA SER A 6 2.47 -18.28 3.66
C SER A 6 3.25 -17.74 4.84
N ARG A 7 2.57 -17.07 5.77
CA ARG A 7 3.21 -16.55 6.98
C ARG A 7 3.52 -17.69 7.96
N ASN A 8 4.70 -17.67 8.56
CA ASN A 8 5.03 -18.53 9.69
C ASN A 8 4.83 -17.78 11.01
N ASP A 9 5.51 -16.64 11.17
CA ASP A 9 5.44 -15.78 12.35
C ASP A 9 5.73 -14.32 11.97
N GLU A 10 6.01 -13.48 12.98
CA GLU A 10 6.29 -12.06 12.77
C GLU A 10 7.53 -11.82 11.89
N GLY A 11 8.51 -12.72 11.90
CA GLY A 11 9.82 -12.55 11.26
C GLY A 11 10.14 -13.55 10.16
N SER A 12 9.23 -14.44 9.78
CA SER A 12 9.51 -15.49 8.79
C SER A 12 8.33 -15.93 7.93
N LEU A 13 8.65 -16.37 6.71
CA LEU A 13 7.72 -16.89 5.72
C LEU A 13 8.03 -18.34 5.38
N TYR A 14 6.99 -19.11 5.07
CA TYR A 14 7.12 -20.42 4.45
C TYR A 14 6.93 -20.34 2.94
N VAL A 15 7.84 -21.00 2.23
CA VAL A 15 7.79 -21.20 0.78
C VAL A 15 7.71 -22.71 0.52
N ARG A 16 6.66 -23.12 -0.18
CA ARG A 16 6.39 -24.51 -0.54
C ARG A 16 6.29 -24.63 -2.06
N PHE A 17 6.87 -25.68 -2.61
CA PHE A 17 6.72 -26.06 -4.01
C PHE A 17 6.93 -27.57 -4.17
N LYS A 18 6.47 -28.13 -5.30
CA LYS A 18 6.79 -29.52 -5.64
C LYS A 18 8.28 -29.64 -5.89
N TYR A 19 8.90 -30.73 -5.42
CA TYR A 19 10.34 -30.94 -5.58
C TYR A 19 10.75 -30.77 -7.04
N ASP A 20 11.67 -29.85 -7.25
CA ASP A 20 12.24 -29.47 -8.53
C ASP A 20 13.64 -28.94 -8.25
N GLU A 21 14.65 -29.50 -8.91
CA GLU A 21 16.04 -29.22 -8.60
C GLU A 21 16.39 -27.74 -8.84
N GLN A 22 15.82 -27.12 -9.88
CA GLN A 22 16.03 -25.71 -10.19
C GLN A 22 15.38 -24.81 -9.14
N MET A 23 14.18 -25.15 -8.67
CA MET A 23 13.51 -24.40 -7.60
C MET A 23 14.27 -24.49 -6.27
N VAL A 24 14.86 -25.66 -5.99
CA VAL A 24 15.73 -25.85 -4.81
C VAL A 24 17.01 -25.04 -4.94
N MET A 25 17.64 -24.97 -6.12
CA MET A 25 18.82 -24.12 -6.33
C MET A 25 18.48 -22.65 -6.09
N LYS A 26 17.39 -22.15 -6.69
CA LYS A 26 16.91 -20.77 -6.53
C LYS A 26 16.72 -20.40 -5.06
N ILE A 27 15.94 -21.16 -4.30
CA ILE A 27 15.64 -20.78 -2.90
C ILE A 27 16.86 -20.82 -1.98
N ARG A 28 17.90 -21.59 -2.35
CA ARG A 28 19.16 -21.64 -1.59
C ARG A 28 19.99 -20.36 -1.71
N GLU A 29 19.68 -19.48 -2.66
CA GLU A 29 20.35 -18.18 -2.81
C GLU A 29 19.85 -17.13 -1.80
N ILE A 30 18.65 -17.31 -1.22
CA ILE A 30 18.06 -16.33 -0.29
C ILE A 30 18.77 -16.37 1.09
N PRO A 31 19.47 -15.32 1.54
CA PRO A 31 20.13 -15.32 2.85
C PRO A 31 19.15 -15.59 4.00
N GLY A 32 19.60 -16.35 4.99
CA GLY A 32 18.76 -16.73 6.14
C GLY A 32 17.75 -17.85 5.87
N ARG A 33 17.69 -18.43 4.66
CA ARG A 33 16.82 -19.59 4.39
C ARG A 33 17.16 -20.80 5.27
N LYS A 34 16.12 -21.56 5.66
CA LYS A 34 16.22 -22.82 6.40
C LYS A 34 15.23 -23.85 5.84
N TRP A 35 15.64 -25.11 5.74
CA TRP A 35 14.72 -26.20 5.43
C TRP A 35 14.06 -26.71 6.71
N VAL A 36 12.73 -26.72 6.75
CA VAL A 36 11.94 -27.24 7.88
C VAL A 36 11.49 -28.66 7.53
N ARG A 37 12.23 -29.66 8.03
CA ARG A 37 12.02 -31.08 7.70
C ARG A 37 10.60 -31.57 8.00
N ASP A 38 10.07 -31.24 9.17
CA ASP A 38 8.77 -31.74 9.63
C ASP A 38 7.61 -31.27 8.76
N LYS A 39 7.70 -30.02 8.28
CA LYS A 39 6.68 -29.39 7.42
C LYS A 39 6.96 -29.58 5.92
N LYS A 40 8.14 -30.07 5.56
CA LYS A 40 8.67 -30.14 4.18
C LYS A 40 8.53 -28.81 3.43
N VAL A 41 8.93 -27.72 4.07
CA VAL A 41 8.89 -26.36 3.51
C VAL A 41 10.22 -25.64 3.72
N TRP A 42 10.49 -24.69 2.84
CA TRP A 42 11.54 -23.71 3.05
C TRP A 42 11.00 -22.58 3.90
N MET A 43 11.81 -22.13 4.85
CA MET A 43 11.56 -20.92 5.63
C MET A 43 12.56 -19.86 5.20
N ILE A 44 12.08 -18.64 4.96
CA ILE A 44 12.92 -17.48 4.67
C ILE A 44 12.59 -16.36 5.66
N PRO A 45 13.53 -15.43 5.93
CA PRO A 45 13.23 -14.24 6.72
C PRO A 45 12.10 -13.44 6.09
N PHE A 46 11.20 -12.89 6.90
CA PHE A 46 10.19 -11.96 6.44
C PHE A 46 10.78 -10.55 6.43
N THR A 47 11.66 -10.30 5.48
CA THR A 47 12.21 -8.97 5.22
C THR A 47 11.93 -8.55 3.79
N ILE A 48 11.99 -7.24 3.61
CA ILE A 48 11.95 -6.52 2.34
C ILE A 48 12.90 -7.17 1.31
N GLU A 49 14.17 -7.38 1.67
CA GLU A 49 15.20 -7.94 0.79
C GLU A 49 14.90 -9.40 0.42
N SER A 50 14.44 -10.19 1.40
CA SER A 50 14.11 -11.60 1.21
C SER A 50 12.93 -11.77 0.24
N ILE A 51 11.95 -10.86 0.30
CA ILE A 51 10.80 -10.84 -0.61
C ILE A 51 11.21 -10.43 -2.01
N GLN A 52 12.02 -9.38 -2.16
CA GLN A 52 12.55 -8.99 -3.46
C GLN A 52 13.31 -10.12 -4.14
N GLN A 53 14.25 -10.74 -3.41
CA GLN A 53 15.00 -11.88 -3.93
C GLN A 53 14.09 -13.03 -4.31
N LEU A 54 13.07 -13.32 -3.49
CA LEU A 54 12.07 -14.33 -3.85
C LEU A 54 11.37 -14.01 -5.17
N HIS A 55 10.92 -12.76 -5.37
CA HIS A 55 10.29 -12.36 -6.63
C HIS A 55 11.24 -12.42 -7.83
N THR A 56 12.49 -11.99 -7.66
CA THR A 56 13.51 -12.03 -8.73
C THR A 56 13.87 -13.48 -9.09
N LEU A 57 14.16 -14.33 -8.11
CA LEU A 57 14.58 -15.72 -8.36
C LEU A 57 13.47 -16.56 -8.99
N PHE A 58 12.22 -16.28 -8.61
CA PHE A 58 11.04 -16.98 -9.11
C PHE A 58 10.30 -16.18 -10.19
N GLU A 59 10.97 -15.23 -10.86
CA GLU A 59 10.40 -14.53 -12.00
C GLU A 59 9.93 -15.53 -13.08
N GLY A 60 8.76 -15.27 -13.67
CA GLY A 60 8.10 -16.19 -14.59
C GLY A 60 7.46 -17.44 -13.94
N THR A 61 7.58 -17.63 -12.62
CA THR A 61 6.90 -18.69 -11.88
C THR A 61 5.62 -18.16 -11.23
N LYS A 62 4.56 -18.96 -11.22
CA LYS A 62 3.29 -18.53 -10.60
C LYS A 62 3.41 -18.58 -9.07
N ILE A 63 3.44 -17.41 -8.43
CA ILE A 63 3.52 -17.29 -6.96
C ILE A 63 2.09 -17.19 -6.40
N HIS A 64 1.73 -18.12 -5.52
CA HIS A 64 0.50 -18.10 -4.76
C HIS A 64 0.79 -17.62 -3.35
N VAL A 65 0.20 -16.50 -2.96
CA VAL A 65 0.38 -15.91 -1.63
C VAL A 65 -0.88 -16.17 -0.81
N ASP A 66 -0.71 -16.61 0.43
CA ASP A 66 -1.84 -16.81 1.34
C ASP A 66 -2.60 -15.48 1.56
N SER A 67 -3.93 -15.54 1.61
CA SER A 67 -4.79 -14.38 1.84
C SER A 67 -4.45 -13.61 3.11
N MET A 68 -3.92 -14.26 4.15
CA MET A 68 -3.51 -13.60 5.40
C MET A 68 -2.29 -12.70 5.14
N LEU A 69 -1.29 -13.26 4.45
CA LEU A 69 -0.06 -12.55 4.12
C LEU A 69 -0.30 -11.44 3.09
N MET A 70 -1.22 -11.64 2.16
CA MET A 70 -1.61 -10.61 1.17
C MET A 70 -2.35 -9.42 1.80
N LYS A 71 -3.03 -9.62 2.93
CA LYS A 71 -3.70 -8.55 3.70
C LYS A 71 -2.74 -7.79 4.61
N GLU A 72 -1.76 -8.49 5.17
CA GLU A 72 -0.79 -7.92 6.12
C GLU A 72 0.44 -7.32 5.44
N CYS A 73 0.74 -7.73 4.21
CA CYS A 73 1.97 -7.35 3.53
C CYS A 73 1.67 -6.55 2.27
N SER A 74 2.02 -5.26 2.30
CA SER A 74 1.97 -4.36 1.16
C SER A 74 2.84 -4.82 -0.02
N LEU A 75 3.84 -5.68 0.22
CA LEU A 75 4.82 -6.13 -0.78
C LEU A 75 4.27 -7.17 -1.78
N TYR A 76 3.17 -7.87 -1.45
CA TYR A 76 2.52 -8.83 -2.34
C TYR A 76 1.33 -8.25 -3.11
N ASN A 77 0.93 -7.03 -2.78
CA ASN A 77 0.04 -6.24 -3.62
C ASN A 77 0.92 -5.59 -4.70
N ASN A 78 1.01 -6.24 -5.85
CA ASN A 78 1.74 -5.81 -7.05
C ASN A 78 1.94 -4.28 -7.15
N GLU A 79 3.12 -3.80 -6.76
CA GLU A 79 4.00 -2.92 -7.52
C GLU A 79 5.38 -2.93 -6.83
N VAL A 80 6.37 -3.31 -7.62
CA VAL A 80 7.78 -3.22 -7.32
C VAL A 80 8.16 -1.74 -7.26
N ASN A 81 8.58 -1.24 -6.08
CA ASN A 81 9.71 -0.32 -5.94
C ASN A 81 10.04 -0.09 -4.47
N MET A 82 11.17 -0.64 -4.04
CA MET A 82 11.86 -0.22 -2.82
C MET A 82 12.79 0.93 -3.18
N GLN A 83 12.22 2.12 -3.18
CA GLN A 83 12.88 3.38 -2.87
C GLN A 83 11.74 4.27 -2.37
N ASP A 84 11.68 4.40 -1.04
CA ASP A 84 10.65 5.10 -0.27
C ASP A 84 9.22 4.55 -0.39
N HIS A 85 8.50 4.48 0.73
CA HIS A 85 7.06 4.20 0.76
C HIS A 85 6.30 5.22 -0.11
N ILE A 86 6.12 4.91 -1.39
CA ILE A 86 5.06 5.46 -2.22
C ILE A 86 3.91 4.47 -2.07
N PRO A 87 2.82 4.81 -1.37
CA PRO A 87 1.61 4.00 -1.43
C PRO A 87 1.23 3.83 -2.91
N ILE A 88 0.95 2.60 -3.35
CA ILE A 88 0.39 2.39 -4.68
C ILE A 88 -0.95 3.10 -4.71
N TYR A 89 -0.99 4.29 -5.30
CA TYR A 89 -2.20 5.08 -5.43
C TYR A 89 -3.03 4.53 -6.60
N SER A 90 -3.49 3.28 -6.51
CA SER A 90 -4.55 2.79 -7.39
C SER A 90 -5.91 3.16 -6.77
N TRP A 91 -6.77 3.84 -7.53
CA TRP A 91 -8.16 4.07 -7.12
C TRP A 91 -9.06 3.03 -7.77
N ASN A 92 -8.96 1.79 -7.29
CA ASN A 92 -9.75 0.66 -7.81
C ASN A 92 -11.07 0.48 -7.03
N GLU A 93 -11.98 -0.35 -7.56
CA GLU A 93 -13.31 -0.56 -6.95
C GLU A 93 -13.24 -1.16 -5.54
N SER A 94 -12.23 -1.97 -5.21
CA SER A 94 -12.06 -2.52 -3.85
C SER A 94 -11.69 -1.45 -2.83
N LEU A 95 -10.73 -0.59 -3.17
CA LEU A 95 -10.31 0.52 -2.30
C LEU A 95 -11.41 1.58 -2.15
N LYS A 96 -12.10 1.88 -3.25
CA LYS A 96 -13.27 2.76 -3.25
C LYS A 96 -14.40 2.22 -2.39
N SER A 97 -14.71 0.92 -2.49
CA SER A 97 -15.72 0.25 -1.67
C SER A 97 -15.35 0.29 -0.19
N SER A 98 -14.10 -0.04 0.15
CA SER A 98 -13.58 0.03 1.53
C SER A 98 -13.67 1.45 2.10
N PHE A 99 -13.32 2.47 1.32
CA PHE A 99 -13.44 3.87 1.72
C PHE A 99 -14.90 4.29 1.95
N VAL A 100 -15.81 3.90 1.04
CA VAL A 100 -17.25 4.17 1.19
C VAL A 100 -17.80 3.52 2.45
N HIS A 101 -17.50 2.25 2.71
CA HIS A 101 -17.92 1.56 3.92
C HIS A 101 -17.37 2.23 5.19
N ALA A 102 -16.09 2.58 5.20
CA ALA A 102 -15.48 3.28 6.34
C ALA A 102 -16.17 4.63 6.63
N LEU A 103 -16.57 5.37 5.59
CA LEU A 103 -17.33 6.62 5.75
C LEU A 103 -18.77 6.37 6.21
N GLN A 104 -19.43 5.33 5.71
CA GLN A 104 -20.78 4.94 6.13
C GLN A 104 -20.82 4.53 7.61
N LEU A 105 -19.85 3.72 8.06
CA LEU A 105 -19.70 3.32 9.47
C LEU A 105 -19.53 4.51 10.41
N ARG A 106 -18.99 5.63 9.90
CA ARG A 106 -18.83 6.88 10.65
C ARG A 106 -20.05 7.81 10.57
N GLY A 107 -21.11 7.39 9.89
CA GLY A 107 -22.36 8.16 9.76
C GLY A 107 -22.29 9.33 8.78
N TYR A 108 -21.32 9.37 7.86
CA TYR A 108 -21.26 10.46 6.88
C TYR A 108 -22.43 10.41 5.90
N SER A 109 -22.96 11.59 5.54
CA SER A 109 -24.04 11.71 4.55
C SER A 109 -23.61 11.23 3.16
N LYS A 110 -24.58 10.79 2.33
CA LYS A 110 -24.33 10.43 0.92
C LYS A 110 -23.61 11.55 0.15
N LYS A 111 -23.96 12.81 0.41
CA LYS A 111 -23.31 13.99 -0.19
C LYS A 111 -21.84 14.07 0.23
N THR A 112 -21.55 13.89 1.51
CA THR A 112 -20.18 13.90 2.04
C THR A 112 -19.35 12.74 1.49
N ILE A 113 -19.93 11.54 1.43
CA ILE A 113 -19.29 10.35 0.86
C ILE A 113 -18.88 10.64 -0.59
N LYS A 114 -19.82 11.12 -1.42
CA LYS A 114 -19.52 11.46 -2.82
C LYS A 114 -18.42 12.52 -2.95
N ALA A 115 -18.47 13.56 -2.11
CA ALA A 115 -17.44 14.60 -2.08
C ALA A 115 -16.07 14.01 -1.71
N TYR A 116 -15.99 13.20 -0.66
CA TYR A 116 -14.75 12.58 -0.22
C TYR A 116 -14.17 11.63 -1.26
N CYS A 117 -14.99 10.76 -1.85
CA CYS A 117 -14.55 9.88 -2.94
C CYS A 117 -13.98 10.68 -4.12
N SER A 118 -14.64 11.79 -4.47
CA SER A 118 -14.15 12.67 -5.54
C SER A 118 -12.80 13.30 -5.21
N GLN A 119 -12.57 13.71 -3.96
CA GLN A 119 -11.28 14.28 -3.53
C GLN A 119 -10.16 13.24 -3.56
N VAL A 120 -10.40 12.04 -3.00
CA VAL A 120 -9.40 10.96 -3.01
C VAL A 120 -9.07 10.54 -4.44
N HIS A 121 -10.08 10.41 -5.31
CA HIS A 121 -9.85 10.11 -6.72
C HIS A 121 -8.95 11.16 -7.41
N ARG A 122 -9.21 12.46 -7.17
CA ARG A 122 -8.37 13.54 -7.73
C ARG A 122 -6.95 13.53 -7.18
N PHE A 123 -6.78 13.20 -5.90
CA PHE A 123 -5.46 13.05 -5.30
C PHE A 123 -4.69 11.91 -5.96
N HIS A 124 -5.32 10.74 -6.12
CA HIS A 124 -4.72 9.61 -6.83
C HIS A 124 -4.28 9.97 -8.26
N ALA A 125 -5.14 10.67 -9.02
CA ALA A 125 -4.79 11.13 -10.37
C ALA A 125 -3.60 12.10 -10.36
N PHE A 126 -3.52 13.00 -9.38
CA PHE A 126 -2.37 13.88 -9.20
C PHE A 126 -1.09 13.09 -8.91
N VAL A 127 -1.14 12.10 -8.01
CA VAL A 127 0.04 11.29 -7.70
C VAL A 127 0.57 10.56 -8.92
N GLN A 128 -0.32 9.93 -9.69
CA GLN A 128 0.06 9.22 -10.92
C GLN A 128 0.76 10.13 -11.93
N GLN A 129 0.41 11.42 -11.97
CA GLN A 129 1.04 12.39 -12.86
C GLN A 129 2.43 12.85 -12.39
N GLN A 130 2.70 12.85 -11.09
CA GLN A 130 3.96 13.35 -10.55
C GLN A 130 5.12 12.36 -10.73
N ASN A 131 4.86 11.04 -10.70
CA ASN A 131 5.80 9.94 -10.96
C ASN A 131 7.25 10.16 -10.41
N ASN A 132 7.37 10.67 -9.19
CA ASN A 132 8.62 11.26 -8.68
C ASN A 132 9.15 10.62 -7.39
N GLY A 133 8.76 9.39 -7.06
CA GLY A 133 9.37 8.70 -5.92
C GLY A 133 8.94 9.22 -4.54
N MET A 134 8.09 10.23 -4.49
CA MET A 134 7.96 11.08 -3.31
C MET A 134 7.08 10.40 -2.22
N GLY A 135 7.59 10.38 -0.99
CA GLY A 135 6.86 9.82 0.16
C GLY A 135 5.49 10.47 0.41
N HIS A 136 4.58 9.71 1.04
CA HIS A 136 3.17 10.07 1.23
C HIS A 136 2.94 11.49 1.78
N GLU A 137 3.71 11.91 2.77
CA GLU A 137 3.58 13.23 3.39
C GLU A 137 3.90 14.37 2.40
N LYS A 138 5.04 14.26 1.71
CA LYS A 138 5.46 15.25 0.70
C LYS A 138 4.47 15.28 -0.48
N MET A 139 3.82 14.16 -0.81
CA MET A 139 2.76 14.11 -1.82
C MET A 139 1.50 14.87 -1.39
N ILE A 140 1.10 14.76 -0.12
CA ILE A 140 -0.02 15.53 0.42
C ILE A 140 0.29 17.03 0.42
N GLN A 141 1.51 17.43 0.80
CA GLN A 141 1.96 18.83 0.77
C GLN A 141 1.96 19.37 -0.67
N SER A 142 2.52 18.62 -1.61
CA SER A 142 2.56 18.99 -3.03
C SER A 142 1.16 19.10 -3.63
N TYR A 143 0.25 18.19 -3.27
CA TYR A 143 -1.15 18.27 -3.70
C TYR A 143 -1.87 19.48 -3.12
N SER A 144 -1.62 19.80 -1.85
CA SER A 144 -2.19 20.99 -1.21
C SER A 144 -1.73 22.26 -1.91
N LEU A 145 -0.44 22.36 -2.23
CA LEU A 145 0.13 23.47 -2.99
C LEU A 145 -0.47 23.56 -4.40
N HIS A 146 -0.63 22.42 -5.08
CA HIS A 146 -1.29 22.35 -6.39
C HIS A 146 -2.72 22.89 -6.34
N LEU A 147 -3.52 22.54 -5.33
CA LEU A 147 -4.88 23.06 -5.18
C LEU A 147 -4.92 24.57 -4.91
N LEU A 148 -3.99 25.08 -4.10
CA LEU A 148 -3.87 26.51 -3.81
C LEU A 148 -3.45 27.30 -5.07
N HIS A 149 -2.50 26.80 -5.86
CA HIS A 149 -2.11 27.42 -7.14
C HIS A 149 -3.25 27.45 -8.16
N ARG A 150 -4.17 26.48 -8.10
CA ARG A 150 -5.41 26.49 -8.89
C ARG A 150 -6.51 27.42 -8.34
N LYS A 151 -6.21 28.23 -7.32
CA LYS A 151 -7.14 29.14 -6.64
C LYS A 151 -8.39 28.44 -6.09
N CYS A 152 -8.26 27.17 -5.69
CA CYS A 152 -9.33 26.50 -4.96
C CYS A 152 -9.53 27.15 -3.59
N SER A 153 -10.78 27.25 -3.12
CA SER A 153 -11.08 27.86 -1.81
C SER A 153 -10.46 27.07 -0.65
N HIS A 154 -10.20 27.74 0.48
CA HIS A 154 -9.66 27.07 1.66
C HIS A 154 -10.57 25.95 2.15
N SER A 155 -11.89 26.13 2.06
CA SER A 155 -12.85 25.07 2.40
C SER A 155 -12.72 23.85 1.49
N TYR A 156 -12.44 24.04 0.19
CA TYR A 156 -12.24 22.94 -0.74
C TYR A 156 -10.94 22.19 -0.42
N VAL A 157 -9.84 22.91 -0.18
CA VAL A 157 -8.54 22.31 0.20
C VAL A 157 -8.65 21.53 1.51
N ASN A 158 -9.31 22.11 2.52
CA ASN A 158 -9.54 21.44 3.80
C ASN A 158 -10.40 20.18 3.67
N GLN A 159 -11.42 20.20 2.82
CA GLN A 159 -12.21 19.00 2.51
C GLN A 159 -11.33 17.93 1.86
N ALA A 160 -10.49 18.30 0.90
CA ALA A 160 -9.57 17.36 0.25
C ALA A 160 -8.60 16.73 1.24
N LEU A 161 -7.94 17.54 2.06
CA LEU A 161 -7.02 17.09 3.12
C LEU A 161 -7.69 16.16 4.12
N SER A 162 -8.92 16.47 4.54
CA SER A 162 -9.67 15.64 5.48
C SER A 162 -10.02 14.29 4.87
N ALA A 163 -10.43 14.27 3.60
CA ALA A 163 -10.75 13.03 2.87
C ALA A 163 -9.50 12.15 2.69
N ILE A 164 -8.37 12.75 2.30
CA ILE A 164 -7.10 12.04 2.11
C ILE A 164 -6.57 11.49 3.43
N LYS A 165 -6.60 12.28 4.52
CA LYS A 165 -6.20 11.80 5.84
C LYS A 165 -7.05 10.62 6.29
N PHE A 166 -8.38 10.71 6.13
CA PHE A 166 -9.27 9.61 6.48
C PHE A 166 -8.95 8.35 5.66
N TYR A 167 -8.73 8.50 4.36
CA TYR A 167 -8.37 7.41 3.47
C TYR A 167 -7.06 6.73 3.88
N ALA A 168 -6.01 7.51 4.12
CA ALA A 168 -4.70 7.02 4.57
C ALA A 168 -4.80 6.20 5.86
N GLN A 169 -5.55 6.69 6.83
CA GLN A 169 -5.67 6.05 8.15
C GLN A 169 -6.57 4.81 8.15
N LYS A 170 -7.68 4.86 7.41
CA LYS A 170 -8.75 3.85 7.52
C LYS A 170 -8.75 2.81 6.41
N VAL A 171 -8.11 3.10 5.29
CA VAL A 171 -8.04 2.18 4.14
C VAL A 171 -6.62 1.72 3.90
N LEU A 172 -5.64 2.63 3.97
CA LEU A 172 -4.23 2.26 3.76
C LEU A 172 -3.50 1.82 5.03
N LEU A 173 -4.14 1.97 6.21
CA LEU A 173 -3.58 1.64 7.52
C LEU A 173 -2.21 2.28 7.79
N LEU A 174 -1.96 3.48 7.25
CA LEU A 174 -0.73 4.23 7.52
C LEU A 174 -0.78 4.76 8.96
N GLU A 175 0.23 4.42 9.76
CA GLU A 175 0.36 4.93 11.14
C GLU A 175 0.49 6.46 11.13
N GLU A 176 -0.13 7.11 12.12
CA GLU A 176 -0.21 8.56 12.22
C GLU A 176 1.14 9.13 12.67
N THR A 177 2.10 9.27 11.74
CA THR A 177 3.45 9.75 12.08
C THR A 177 3.61 11.27 11.99
N VAL A 178 2.67 12.03 11.41
CA VAL A 178 2.89 13.48 11.21
C VAL A 178 1.63 14.36 11.36
N SER A 179 1.83 15.49 12.05
CA SER A 179 0.93 16.65 12.13
C SER A 179 0.87 17.39 10.79
N TYR A 180 -0.17 17.16 10.00
CA TYR A 180 -0.42 17.89 8.75
C TYR A 180 -0.56 19.40 8.99
N VAL A 181 0.25 20.21 8.29
CA VAL A 181 0.11 21.68 8.26
C VAL A 181 -1.19 22.02 7.54
N ARG A 182 -2.18 22.53 8.28
CA ARG A 182 -3.47 22.97 7.72
C ARG A 182 -3.38 24.43 7.28
N PRO A 183 -3.96 24.80 6.12
CA PRO A 183 -4.15 26.20 5.77
C PRO A 183 -4.92 26.93 6.89
N LYS A 184 -4.52 28.16 7.20
CA LYS A 184 -5.25 29.01 8.17
C LYS A 184 -6.72 29.14 7.72
N LYS A 185 -7.61 29.16 8.71
CA LYS A 185 -9.04 29.38 8.52
C LYS A 185 -9.22 30.76 7.88
N GLU A 186 -9.87 30.83 6.72
CA GLU A 186 -10.29 32.11 6.15
C GLU A 186 -11.41 32.67 7.03
N ASN A 187 -11.15 33.85 7.60
CA ASN A 187 -12.21 34.66 8.17
C ASN A 187 -12.84 35.42 7.00
N TYR A 188 -14.02 34.99 6.56
CA TYR A 188 -14.87 35.89 5.79
C TYR A 188 -15.40 36.93 6.77
N GLY A 189 -14.83 38.13 6.69
CA GLY A 189 -15.39 39.35 7.27
C GLY A 189 -16.42 39.96 6.32
#